data_AF-A0A8T7ER66-F1
#
_entry.id   AF-A0A8T7ER66-F1
#
_cell.length_a   1.000
_cell.length_b   1.000
_cell.length_c   1.000
_cell.angle_alpha   90.00
_cell.angle_beta   90.00
_cell.angle_gamma   90.00
#
_symmetry.space_group_name_H-M   'P 1'
#
loop_
_entity.id
_entity.type
_entity.pdbx_description
1 polymer ?
#
loop_
_entity_poly.entity_id
_entity_poly.type
_entity_poly.pdbx_seq_one_letter_code
_entity_poly.pdbx_strand_id
1 'polypeptide(L)'
;MVLNAPQYPGGLEMRVFVNHMTGDEDPRLDEVREIDGLNHYIGMKSLYDAAQLEQAISVPGIIVMAVALVVTAFFRRRWVWLLAVPALVFPVVFLGDLAFWLNYYGQNLDPYAPLSSAIGPFTPTILGEGIIGQFSTTAYVSPGWIMATVASVLVLGALLLRGFEHRRSRQER
;
A
#
# COMPACT_ATOMS: atom_id res chain seq x y z
N MET A 1 9.76 5.32 1.55
CA MET A 1 10.76 4.69 2.43
C MET A 1 12.12 5.20 2.01
N VAL A 2 13.08 5.19 2.92
CA VAL A 2 14.49 5.47 2.61
C VAL A 2 15.29 4.24 2.98
N LEU A 3 16.10 3.72 2.05
CA LEU A 3 17.05 2.64 2.25
C LEU A 3 18.45 3.24 2.40
N ASN A 4 19.11 2.95 3.52
CA ASN A 4 20.49 3.32 3.76
C ASN A 4 21.40 2.11 3.54
N ALA A 5 22.45 2.34 2.77
CA ALA A 5 23.44 1.33 2.42
C ALA A 5 24.84 1.97 2.47
N PRO A 6 25.90 1.23 2.83
CA PRO A 6 27.27 1.75 2.80
C PRO A 6 27.69 2.32 1.43
N GLN A 7 27.13 1.79 0.34
CA GLN A 7 27.39 2.21 -1.03
C GLN A 7 26.66 3.51 -1.42
N TYR A 8 25.57 3.84 -0.72
CA TYR A 8 24.71 5.00 -1.00
C TYR A 8 24.63 5.87 0.27
N PRO A 9 25.64 6.72 0.54
CA PRO A 9 25.68 7.53 1.76
C PRO A 9 24.56 8.57 1.85
N GLY A 10 23.91 8.92 0.73
CA GLY A 10 22.72 9.77 0.69
C GLY A 10 21.40 9.02 0.92
N GLY A 11 21.44 7.68 1.01
CA GLY A 11 20.26 6.83 0.98
C GLY A 11 19.67 6.70 -0.43
N LEU A 12 18.69 5.80 -0.55
CA LEU A 12 17.86 5.60 -1.74
C LEU A 12 16.40 5.74 -1.32
N GLU A 13 15.65 6.65 -1.93
CA GLU A 13 14.23 6.80 -1.67
C GLU A 13 13.39 5.87 -2.57
N MET A 14 12.28 5.38 -2.02
CA MET A 14 11.25 4.70 -2.80
C MET A 14 9.86 5.03 -2.26
N ARG A 15 8.99 5.47 -3.16
CA ARG A 15 7.58 5.74 -2.93
C ARG A 15 6.75 4.69 -3.68
N VAL A 16 5.88 4.00 -2.95
CA VAL A 16 4.98 2.99 -3.49
C VAL A 16 3.61 3.61 -3.69
N PHE A 17 3.14 3.62 -4.94
CA PHE A 17 1.81 4.01 -5.33
C PHE A 17 0.96 2.77 -5.63
N VAL A 18 -0.35 2.97 -5.75
CA VAL A 18 -1.31 1.89 -6.04
C VAL A 18 -1.08 1.19 -7.38
N ASN A 19 -0.36 1.82 -8.30
CA ASN A 19 -0.20 1.37 -9.68
C ASN A 19 1.25 1.41 -10.19
N HIS A 20 2.20 1.90 -9.39
CA HIS A 20 3.61 1.98 -9.74
C HIS A 20 4.47 2.26 -8.50
N MET A 21 5.79 2.20 -8.66
CA MET A 21 6.77 2.64 -7.67
C MET A 21 7.68 3.68 -8.31
N THR A 22 8.19 4.63 -7.53
CA THR A 22 9.09 5.69 -8.01
C THR A 22 10.09 6.07 -6.91
N GLY A 23 11.25 6.61 -7.30
CA GLY A 23 12.23 7.16 -6.37
C GLY A 23 11.96 8.63 -6.04
N ASP A 24 13.01 9.32 -5.60
CA ASP A 24 13.07 10.78 -5.56
C ASP A 24 12.79 11.41 -6.94
N GLU A 25 12.41 12.68 -6.95
CA GLU A 25 12.07 13.45 -8.15
C GLU A 25 13.30 13.85 -8.98
N ASP A 26 14.54 13.57 -8.53
CA ASP A 26 15.75 13.82 -9.31
C ASP A 26 15.82 12.89 -10.54
N PRO A 27 15.72 13.42 -11.78
CA PRO A 27 15.74 12.61 -13.00
C PRO A 27 17.07 11.91 -13.28
N ARG A 28 18.13 12.20 -12.51
CA ARG A 28 19.47 11.65 -12.74
C ARG A 28 19.69 10.27 -12.16
N LEU A 29 18.83 9.81 -11.24
CA LEU A 29 18.99 8.54 -10.54
C LEU A 29 17.65 7.81 -10.46
N ASP A 30 17.59 6.60 -11.03
CA ASP A 30 16.45 5.70 -10.85
C ASP A 30 16.66 4.87 -9.58
N GLU A 31 16.33 5.46 -8.43
CA GLU A 31 16.58 4.85 -7.12
C GLU A 31 15.83 3.52 -6.93
N VAL A 32 14.66 3.36 -7.55
CA VAL A 32 13.91 2.09 -7.51
C VAL A 32 14.72 0.99 -8.18
N ARG A 33 15.34 1.29 -9.32
CA ARG A 33 16.21 0.35 -10.02
C ARG A 33 17.46 0.01 -9.22
N GLU A 34 18.05 0.97 -8.50
CA GLU A 34 19.19 0.73 -7.62
C GLU A 34 18.80 -0.19 -6.46
N ILE A 35 17.65 0.07 -5.81
CA ILE A 35 17.09 -0.80 -4.76
C ILE A 35 16.79 -2.20 -5.32
N ASP A 36 16.24 -2.31 -6.53
CA ASP A 36 16.00 -3.60 -7.19
C ASP A 36 17.30 -4.38 -7.45
N GLY A 37 18.36 -3.66 -7.84
CA GLY A 37 19.70 -4.22 -7.98
C GLY A 37 20.24 -4.77 -6.66
N LEU A 38 20.06 -4.05 -5.55
CA LEU A 38 20.42 -4.53 -4.21
C LEU A 38 19.59 -5.75 -3.81
N ASN A 39 18.28 -5.76 -4.12
CA ASN A 39 17.40 -6.89 -3.85
C ASN A 39 17.88 -8.18 -4.54
N HIS A 40 18.41 -8.07 -5.77
CA HIS A 40 18.97 -9.21 -6.48
C HIS A 40 20.15 -9.85 -5.72
N TYR A 41 21.03 -9.05 -5.10
CA TYR A 41 22.17 -9.58 -4.33
C TYR A 41 21.75 -10.34 -3.07
N ILE A 42 20.65 -9.93 -2.43
CA ILE A 42 20.09 -10.59 -1.24
C ILE A 42 19.10 -11.70 -1.58
N GLY A 43 18.85 -11.94 -2.87
CA GLY A 43 17.96 -13.00 -3.37
C GLY A 43 16.47 -12.64 -3.36
N MET A 44 16.12 -11.38 -3.13
CA MET A 44 14.74 -10.93 -3.29
C MET A 44 14.36 -10.86 -4.78
N LYS A 45 13.09 -11.16 -5.06
CA LYS A 45 12.51 -11.01 -6.40
C LYS A 45 12.45 -9.53 -6.81
N SER A 46 12.37 -9.29 -8.12
CA SER A 46 12.29 -7.92 -8.63
C SER A 46 11.03 -7.20 -8.16
N LEU A 47 11.20 -5.95 -7.74
CA LEU A 47 10.12 -5.05 -7.35
C LEU A 47 9.14 -4.79 -8.49
N TYR A 48 9.61 -4.84 -9.75
CA TYR A 48 8.76 -4.67 -10.93
C TYR A 48 7.82 -5.87 -11.18
N ASP A 49 8.13 -7.03 -10.58
CA ASP A 49 7.28 -8.22 -10.64
C ASP A 49 6.24 -8.27 -9.52
N ALA A 50 6.35 -7.40 -8.51
CA ALA A 50 5.44 -7.37 -7.39
C ALA A 50 4.08 -6.79 -7.78
N ALA A 51 3.00 -7.44 -7.35
CA ALA A 51 1.64 -6.90 -7.40
C ALA A 51 1.18 -6.46 -8.81
N GLN A 52 1.65 -7.09 -9.89
CA GLN A 52 1.37 -6.62 -11.26
C GLN A 52 -0.13 -6.56 -11.58
N LEU A 53 -0.90 -7.55 -11.10
CA LEU A 53 -2.34 -7.61 -11.31
C LEU A 53 -3.03 -6.49 -10.52
N GLU A 54 -2.67 -6.34 -9.24
CA GLU A 54 -3.18 -5.33 -8.32
C GLU A 54 -2.89 -3.91 -8.84
N GLN A 55 -1.67 -3.67 -9.33
CA GLN A 55 -1.27 -2.42 -9.95
C GLN A 55 -2.07 -2.12 -11.22
N ALA A 56 -2.36 -3.13 -12.05
CA ALA A 56 -3.14 -2.96 -13.28
C ALA A 56 -4.62 -2.64 -12.98
N ILE A 57 -5.21 -3.25 -11.95
CA ILE A 57 -6.63 -3.05 -11.61
C ILE A 57 -6.87 -1.90 -10.63
N SER A 58 -5.83 -1.35 -10.01
CA SER A 58 -5.99 -0.36 -8.93
C SER A 58 -6.67 0.92 -9.42
N VAL A 59 -6.20 1.52 -10.52
CA VAL A 59 -6.78 2.74 -11.10
C VAL A 59 -8.26 2.54 -11.50
N PRO A 60 -8.63 1.53 -12.33
CA PRO A 60 -10.04 1.29 -12.65
C PRO A 60 -10.85 0.93 -11.40
N GLY A 61 -10.27 0.19 -10.44
CA GLY A 61 -10.91 -0.15 -9.16
C GLY A 61 -11.25 1.09 -8.33
N ILE A 62 -10.34 2.07 -8.25
CA ILE A 62 -10.56 3.34 -7.55
C ILE A 62 -11.66 4.16 -8.23
N ILE A 63 -11.71 4.17 -9.57
CA ILE A 63 -12.77 4.84 -10.32
C ILE A 63 -14.13 4.20 -10.03
N VAL A 64 -14.22 2.86 -10.08
CA VAL A 64 -15.45 2.12 -9.75
C VAL A 64 -15.87 2.39 -8.31
N MET A 65 -14.93 2.42 -7.38
CA MET A 65 -15.17 2.76 -5.98
C MET A 65 -15.71 4.18 -5.81
N ALA A 66 -15.15 5.16 -6.53
CA ALA A 66 -15.65 6.54 -6.50
C ALA A 66 -17.09 6.64 -7.05
N VAL A 67 -17.40 5.97 -8.16
CA VAL A 67 -18.75 5.91 -8.72
C VAL A 67 -19.70 5.23 -7.73
N ALA A 68 -19.28 4.15 -7.09
CA ALA A 68 -20.06 3.42 -6.08
C ALA A 68 -20.40 4.31 -4.86
N LEU A 69 -19.47 5.18 -4.43
CA LEU A 69 -19.74 6.18 -3.39
C LEU A 69 -20.76 7.22 -3.82
N VAL A 70 -20.68 7.72 -5.06
CA VAL A 70 -21.68 8.65 -5.62
C VAL A 70 -23.05 8.00 -5.63
N VAL A 71 -23.18 6.77 -6.13
CA VAL A 71 -24.45 6.00 -6.10
C VAL A 71 -24.94 5.83 -4.66
N THR A 72 -24.04 5.56 -3.71
CA THR A 72 -24.40 5.43 -2.30
C THR A 72 -25.02 6.70 -1.73
N ALA A 73 -24.50 7.87 -2.13
CA ALA A 73 -24.99 9.16 -1.66
C ALA A 73 -26.42 9.47 -2.14
N PHE A 74 -26.76 9.13 -3.39
CA PHE A 74 -28.06 9.48 -3.98
C PHE A 74 -29.18 8.46 -3.72
N PHE A 75 -28.87 7.16 -3.62
CA PHE A 75 -29.90 6.12 -3.55
C PHE A 75 -30.16 5.63 -2.12
N ARG A 76 -31.45 5.56 -1.71
CA ARG A 76 -31.89 5.16 -0.33
C ARG A 76 -32.40 3.73 -0.16
N ARG A 77 -31.91 2.79 -0.98
CA ARG A 77 -32.33 1.38 -0.90
C ARG A 77 -31.55 0.60 0.16
N ARG A 78 -32.18 -0.39 0.79
CA ARG A 78 -31.66 -1.15 1.95
C ARG A 78 -30.24 -1.72 1.81
N TRP A 79 -29.78 -2.02 0.60
CA TRP A 79 -28.48 -2.63 0.32
C TRP A 79 -27.45 -1.68 -0.30
N VAL A 80 -27.83 -0.44 -0.59
CA VAL A 80 -26.95 0.51 -1.31
C VAL A 80 -25.72 0.87 -0.48
N TRP A 81 -25.78 0.82 0.84
CA TRP A 81 -24.62 1.06 1.71
C TRP A 81 -23.46 0.07 1.46
N LEU A 82 -23.73 -1.14 0.94
CA LEU A 82 -22.69 -2.12 0.62
C LEU A 82 -21.72 -1.61 -0.45
N LEU A 83 -22.18 -0.70 -1.32
CA LEU A 83 -21.34 -0.08 -2.34
C LEU A 83 -20.24 0.83 -1.76
N ALA A 84 -20.38 1.27 -0.52
CA ALA A 84 -19.35 2.04 0.18
C ALA A 84 -18.30 1.18 0.90
N VAL A 85 -18.53 -0.13 1.03
CA VAL A 85 -17.61 -1.05 1.74
C VAL A 85 -16.20 -1.03 1.15
N PRO A 86 -15.99 -1.06 -0.19
CA PRO A 86 -14.65 -0.96 -0.75
C PRO A 86 -13.88 0.27 -0.27
N ALA A 87 -14.54 1.44 -0.22
CA ALA A 87 -13.92 2.68 0.26
C ALA A 87 -13.59 2.65 1.76
N LEU A 88 -14.39 1.94 2.55
CA LEU A 88 -14.14 1.78 3.99
C LEU A 88 -12.87 0.95 4.24
N VAL A 89 -12.71 -0.15 3.51
CA VAL A 89 -11.62 -1.11 3.74
C VAL A 89 -10.35 -0.76 2.98
N PHE A 90 -10.42 0.09 1.96
CA PHE A 90 -9.32 0.41 1.06
C PHE A 90 -7.98 0.73 1.76
N PRO A 91 -7.91 1.59 2.80
CA PRO A 91 -6.63 1.91 3.45
C PRO A 91 -5.98 0.71 4.12
N VAL A 92 -6.79 -0.20 4.68
CA VAL A 92 -6.33 -1.42 5.34
C VAL A 92 -5.91 -2.47 4.31
N VAL A 93 -6.70 -2.63 3.25
CA VAL A 93 -6.38 -3.53 2.13
C VAL A 93 -5.06 -3.14 1.48
N PHE A 94 -4.82 -1.84 1.25
CA PHE A 94 -3.57 -1.37 0.65
C PHE A 94 -2.33 -1.74 1.50
N LEU A 95 -2.36 -1.51 2.81
CA LEU A 95 -1.25 -1.90 3.68
C LEU A 95 -1.12 -3.41 3.84
N GLY A 96 -2.25 -4.13 3.85
CA GLY A 96 -2.27 -5.59 3.91
C GLY A 96 -1.68 -6.25 2.66
N ASP A 97 -1.99 -5.70 1.48
CA ASP A 97 -1.40 -6.14 0.21
C ASP A 97 0.11 -5.87 0.17
N LEU A 98 0.54 -4.67 0.57
CA LEU A 98 1.96 -4.35 0.70
C LEU A 98 2.67 -5.28 1.71
N ALA A 99 2.04 -5.56 2.85
CA ALA A 99 2.55 -6.51 3.85
C ALA A 99 2.75 -7.90 3.28
N PHE A 100 1.76 -8.37 2.51
CA PHE A 100 1.76 -9.67 1.88
C PHE A 100 2.92 -9.80 0.90
N TRP A 101 3.10 -8.83 0.00
CA TRP A 101 4.19 -8.86 -0.98
C TRP A 101 5.57 -8.77 -0.34
N LEU A 102 5.76 -7.88 0.65
CA LEU A 102 7.03 -7.77 1.38
C LEU A 102 7.36 -9.07 2.11
N ASN A 103 6.39 -9.68 2.80
CA ASN A 103 6.58 -10.97 3.46
C ASN A 103 6.87 -12.07 2.44
N TYR A 104 6.08 -12.18 1.38
CA TYR A 104 6.28 -13.20 0.36
C TYR A 104 7.67 -13.10 -0.27
N TYR A 105 8.15 -11.89 -0.59
CA TYR A 105 9.46 -11.72 -1.21
C TYR A 105 10.60 -11.95 -0.21
N GLY A 106 10.45 -11.50 1.04
CA GLY A 106 11.46 -11.70 2.07
C GLY A 106 11.55 -13.15 2.58
N GLN A 107 10.46 -13.92 2.51
CA GLN A 107 10.44 -15.34 2.91
C GLN A 107 10.89 -16.29 1.79
N ASN A 108 10.84 -15.85 0.53
CA ASN A 108 11.17 -16.67 -0.64
C ASN A 108 12.41 -16.12 -1.36
N LEU A 109 13.51 -16.02 -0.61
CA LEU A 109 14.80 -15.59 -1.16
C LEU A 109 15.41 -16.70 -2.04
N ASP A 110 16.11 -16.29 -3.10
CA ASP A 110 16.90 -17.20 -3.93
C ASP A 110 18.10 -17.76 -3.13
N PRO A 111 18.17 -19.09 -2.91
CA PRO A 111 19.29 -19.70 -2.18
C PRO A 111 20.64 -19.57 -2.90
N TYR A 112 20.64 -19.24 -4.19
CA TYR A 112 21.85 -19.06 -5.00
C TYR A 112 22.27 -17.59 -5.15
N ALA A 113 21.61 -16.66 -4.48
CA ALA A 113 21.95 -15.25 -4.52
C ALA A 113 23.36 -14.98 -3.96
N PRO A 114 24.08 -13.95 -4.45
CA PRO A 114 25.44 -13.64 -4.00
C PRO A 114 25.63 -13.51 -2.49
N LEU A 115 24.63 -13.03 -1.76
CA LEU A 115 24.67 -12.85 -0.31
C LEU A 115 23.83 -13.89 0.46
N SER A 116 23.42 -14.99 -0.18
CA SER A 116 22.55 -16.01 0.44
C SER A 116 23.18 -16.70 1.66
N SER A 117 24.52 -16.71 1.78
CA SER A 117 25.22 -17.24 2.96
C SER A 117 25.20 -16.28 4.16
N ALA A 118 24.93 -14.99 3.95
CA ALA A 118 24.97 -13.95 4.97
C ALA A 118 23.59 -13.44 5.37
N ILE A 119 22.59 -13.57 4.49
CA ILE A 119 21.24 -13.05 4.69
C ILE A 119 20.25 -14.21 4.57
N GLY A 120 19.55 -14.49 5.67
CA GLY A 120 18.45 -15.46 5.71
C GLY A 120 17.10 -14.79 5.44
N PRO A 121 16.02 -15.59 5.33
CA PRO A 121 14.66 -15.09 5.17
C PRO A 121 14.28 -14.04 6.23
N PHE A 122 13.65 -12.95 5.79
CA PHE A 122 13.20 -11.86 6.65
C PHE A 122 11.86 -11.29 6.15
N THR A 123 11.31 -10.30 6.83
CA THR A 123 10.16 -9.54 6.31
C THR A 123 10.48 -8.05 6.42
N PRO A 124 10.58 -7.33 5.29
CA PRO A 124 10.75 -5.88 5.32
C PRO A 124 9.66 -5.19 6.15
N THR A 125 10.03 -4.16 6.91
CA THR A 125 9.09 -3.40 7.71
C THR A 125 8.28 -2.45 6.83
N ILE A 126 6.95 -2.47 6.98
CA ILE A 126 6.04 -1.58 6.24
C ILE A 126 6.05 -0.17 6.85
N LEU A 127 6.27 -0.10 8.16
CA LEU A 127 6.31 1.15 8.95
C LEU A 127 7.43 1.07 9.98
N GLY A 128 8.13 2.19 10.17
CA GLY A 128 9.25 2.30 11.08
C GLY A 128 10.57 1.84 10.45
N GLU A 129 11.53 1.52 11.30
CA GLU A 129 12.87 1.11 10.91
C GLU A 129 12.99 -0.42 10.82
N GLY A 130 13.68 -0.92 9.81
CA GLY A 130 14.05 -2.33 9.63
C GLY A 130 15.54 -2.43 9.30
N ILE A 131 16.21 -3.49 9.76
CA ILE A 131 17.65 -3.70 9.58
C ILE A 131 17.89 -5.08 8.99
N ILE A 132 18.68 -5.15 7.91
CA ILE A 132 19.05 -6.39 7.22
C ILE A 132 20.54 -6.33 6.91
N GLY A 133 21.35 -7.07 7.68
CA GLY A 133 22.80 -7.05 7.53
C GLY A 133 23.38 -5.65 7.74
N GLN A 134 23.91 -5.05 6.69
CA GLN A 134 24.46 -3.68 6.69
C GLN A 134 23.49 -2.62 6.14
N PHE A 135 22.28 -3.03 5.76
CA PHE A 135 21.25 -2.15 5.24
C PHE A 135 20.26 -1.78 6.34
N SER A 136 19.78 -0.54 6.34
CA SER A 136 18.61 -0.14 7.12
C SER A 136 17.57 0.51 6.23
N THR A 137 16.29 0.30 6.54
CA THR A 137 15.17 0.88 5.81
C THR A 137 14.27 1.59 6.78
N THR A 138 13.84 2.81 6.45
CA THR A 138 12.88 3.57 7.23
C THR A 138 11.65 3.86 6.39
N ALA A 139 10.49 3.36 6.81
CA ALA A 139 9.24 3.44 6.08
C ALA A 139 8.15 4.21 6.85
N TYR A 140 7.39 5.03 6.14
CA TYR A 140 6.27 5.80 6.67
C TYR A 140 5.13 5.84 5.65
N VAL A 141 3.91 6.06 6.13
CA VAL A 141 2.75 6.28 5.26
C VAL A 141 2.86 7.63 4.55
N SER A 142 2.52 7.66 3.27
CA SER A 142 2.48 8.89 2.49
C SER A 142 1.19 9.69 2.75
N PRO A 143 1.15 10.99 2.39
CA PRO A 143 -0.08 11.78 2.45
C PRO A 143 -1.27 11.15 1.70
N GLY A 144 -1.01 10.43 0.61
CA GLY A 144 -2.05 9.72 -0.16
C GLY A 144 -2.79 8.69 0.68
N TRP A 145 -2.06 7.91 1.49
CA TRP A 145 -2.68 6.95 2.40
C TRP A 145 -3.45 7.64 3.54
N ILE A 146 -2.91 8.73 4.09
CA ILE A 146 -3.60 9.53 5.12
C ILE A 146 -4.94 10.05 4.59
N MET A 147 -4.96 10.61 3.38
CA MET A 147 -6.20 11.08 2.73
C MET A 147 -7.20 9.94 2.52
N ALA A 148 -6.74 8.76 2.10
CA ALA A 148 -7.60 7.59 1.95
C ALA A 148 -8.21 7.15 3.29
N THR A 149 -7.43 7.16 4.37
CA THR A 149 -7.89 6.86 5.73
C THR A 149 -8.92 7.88 6.21
N VAL A 150 -8.67 9.17 6.02
CA VAL A 150 -9.64 10.23 6.37
C VAL A 150 -10.94 10.06 5.58
N ALA A 151 -10.86 9.79 4.27
CA ALA A 151 -12.03 9.54 3.44
C ALA A 151 -12.84 8.32 3.94
N SER A 152 -12.18 7.22 4.28
CA SER A 152 -12.82 6.04 4.88
C SER A 152 -13.57 6.38 6.17
N VAL A 153 -12.94 7.14 7.08
CA VAL A 153 -13.57 7.58 8.33
C VAL A 153 -14.80 8.48 8.07
N LEU A 154 -14.72 9.40 7.11
CA LEU A 154 -15.85 10.26 6.74
C LEU A 154 -17.01 9.47 6.14
N VAL A 155 -16.73 8.49 5.27
CA VAL A 155 -17.75 7.59 4.70
C VAL A 155 -18.43 6.79 5.82
N LEU A 156 -17.66 6.27 6.78
CA LEU A 156 -18.21 5.56 7.94
C LEU A 156 -19.14 6.46 8.75
N GLY A 157 -18.69 7.68 9.07
CA GLY A 157 -19.49 8.67 9.78
C GLY A 157 -20.81 8.99 9.06
N ALA A 158 -20.75 9.22 7.75
CA ALA A 158 -21.93 9.49 6.94
C ALA A 158 -22.94 8.32 6.94
N LEU A 159 -22.46 7.08 6.87
CA LEU A 159 -23.32 5.89 6.92
C LEU A 159 -23.97 5.71 8.30
N LEU A 160 -23.24 5.98 9.38
CA LEU A 160 -23.77 5.92 10.74
C LEU A 160 -24.87 6.96 10.94
N LEU A 161 -24.62 8.22 10.59
CA LEU A 161 -25.59 9.32 10.68
C LEU A 161 -26.88 9.01 9.91
N ARG A 162 -26.74 8.53 8.68
CA ARG A 162 -27.86 8.09 7.85
C ARG A 162 -28.64 6.93 8.48
N GLY A 163 -27.95 5.99 9.11
CA GLY A 163 -28.56 4.88 9.84
C GLY A 163 -29.42 5.36 11.02
N PHE A 164 -28.96 6.39 11.75
CA PHE A 164 -29.71 7.01 12.84
C PHE A 164 -30.99 7.70 12.34
N GLU A 165 -30.93 8.48 11.25
CA GLU A 165 -32.10 9.15 10.65
C GLU A 165 -33.18 8.15 10.20
N HIS A 166 -32.77 7.03 9.60
CA HIS A 166 -33.69 5.98 9.16
C HIS A 166 -34.41 5.28 10.33
N ARG A 167 -33.77 5.16 11.50
CA ARG A 167 -34.40 4.58 12.69
C ARG A 167 -35.42 5.55 13.32
N ARG A 168 -35.08 6.84 13.41
CA ARG A 168 -35.96 7.87 13.97
C ARG A 168 -37.27 8.01 13.17
N SER A 169 -37.17 8.09 11.84
CA SER A 169 -38.34 8.18 10.95
C SER A 169 -39.27 6.96 10.97
N ARG A 170 -38.81 5.80 11.47
CA ARG A 170 -39.65 4.62 11.71
C ARG A 170 -40.38 4.64 13.05
N GLN A 171 -39.89 5.37 14.05
CA GLN A 171 -40.53 5.49 15.37
C GLN A 171 -41.65 6.55 15.38
N GLU A 172 -41.61 7.51 14.45
CA GLU A 172 -42.59 8.60 14.32
C GLU A 172 -43.79 8.24 13.40
N ARG A 173 -43.86 7.00 12.88
CA ARG A 173 -44.98 6.48 12.07
C ARG A 173 -45.67 5.33 12.78
#